data_AF-X1KFG2-F1
#
_entry.id   AF-X1KFG2-F1
#
_cell.length_a   1.000
_cell.length_b   1.000
_cell.length_c   1.000
_cell.angle_alpha   90.00
_cell.angle_beta   90.00
_cell.angle_gamma   90.00
#
_symmetry.space_group_name_H-M   'P 1'
#
loop_
_entity.id
_entity.type
_entity.pdbx_description
1 polymer ?
#
loop_
_entity_poly.entity_id
_entity_poly.type
_entity_poly.pdbx_seq_one_letter_code
_entity_poly.pdbx_strand_id
1 'polypeptide(L)'
;VLVMTSGNISDEPLICKNDLALEKLGDVADAFLMHDREIYRQVDDSIVHFVDEQPVLLRRARGYVPSPIFTEENCRQDIFAAGADLKNTFCFAKQNQLICSEHIGDLEDAEVYHHYINSIEHLRKLFEVEPQVVACDLHPGYLSTQYALSPTGSKVISIQHHWAHIASVLAEHGLSGPVIGLAADGTGYGTDGTIWGCECLIASLEKFERFGHLAYYPLAGADKASKEAIRPALSLLKKTYGSEFNV
;
A
#
# COMPACT_ATOMS: atom_id res chain seq x y z
N VAL A 1 -13.33 -29.59 -0.95
CA VAL A 1 -12.59 -28.30 -1.03
C VAL A 1 -12.62 -27.70 0.37
N LEU A 2 -11.48 -27.28 0.90
CA LEU A 2 -11.41 -26.53 2.16
C LEU A 2 -11.22 -25.05 1.82
N VAL A 3 -11.79 -24.17 2.63
CA VAL A 3 -11.58 -22.72 2.53
C VAL A 3 -10.55 -22.34 3.58
N MET A 4 -9.46 -21.70 3.14
CA MET A 4 -8.45 -21.13 4.00
C MET A 4 -8.49 -19.61 3.83
N THR A 5 -8.84 -18.90 4.90
CA THR A 5 -8.86 -17.44 4.97
C THR A 5 -8.15 -17.02 6.25
N SER A 6 -7.78 -15.74 6.34
CA SER A 6 -7.18 -15.17 7.54
C SER A 6 -8.10 -15.39 8.77
N GLY A 7 -7.50 -15.77 9.88
CA GLY A 7 -8.19 -15.95 11.16
C GLY A 7 -8.21 -14.64 11.94
N ASN A 8 -9.16 -13.78 11.62
CA ASN A 8 -9.32 -12.44 12.18
C ASN A 8 -10.79 -11.98 12.06
N ILE A 9 -11.18 -10.97 12.85
CA ILE A 9 -12.38 -10.19 12.56
C ILE A 9 -12.09 -9.31 11.33
N SER A 10 -13.14 -8.96 10.57
CA SER A 10 -12.99 -8.10 9.38
C SER A 10 -12.15 -6.87 9.69
N ASP A 11 -11.19 -6.59 8.81
CA ASP A 11 -10.30 -5.42 8.86
C ASP A 11 -9.25 -5.41 10.00
N GLU A 12 -9.23 -6.41 10.88
CA GLU A 12 -8.17 -6.59 11.88
C GLU A 12 -6.97 -7.41 11.32
N PRO A 13 -5.77 -7.35 11.93
CA PRO A 13 -4.64 -8.19 11.54
C PRO A 13 -4.89 -9.69 11.77
N LEU A 14 -4.14 -10.54 11.04
CA LEU A 14 -4.12 -11.99 11.27
C LEU A 14 -3.70 -12.33 12.70
N ILE A 15 -4.52 -13.10 13.42
CA ILE A 15 -4.20 -13.52 14.79
C ILE A 15 -3.18 -14.66 14.79
N CYS A 16 -2.06 -14.48 15.49
CA CYS A 16 -1.02 -15.51 15.64
C CYS A 16 -0.89 -16.13 17.05
N LYS A 17 -1.62 -15.60 18.05
CA LYS A 17 -1.59 -16.10 19.44
C LYS A 17 -2.80 -16.96 19.75
N ASN A 18 -2.57 -18.14 20.33
CA ASN A 18 -3.63 -19.10 20.66
C ASN A 18 -4.71 -18.51 21.58
N ASP A 19 -4.32 -17.84 22.67
CA ASP A 19 -5.27 -17.27 23.62
C ASP A 19 -6.17 -16.20 22.97
N LEU A 20 -5.58 -15.36 22.11
CA LEU A 20 -6.32 -14.32 21.39
C LEU A 20 -7.26 -14.92 20.33
N ALA A 21 -6.86 -16.01 19.68
CA ALA A 21 -7.71 -16.70 18.72
C ALA A 21 -8.96 -17.28 19.39
N LEU A 22 -8.81 -17.91 20.56
CA LEU A 22 -9.94 -18.41 21.35
C LEU A 22 -10.87 -17.28 21.79
N GLU A 23 -10.29 -16.15 22.23
CA GLU A 23 -11.05 -14.98 22.69
C GLU A 23 -11.84 -14.33 21.55
N LYS A 24 -11.19 -13.99 20.43
CA LYS A 24 -11.80 -13.21 19.35
C LYS A 24 -12.63 -14.05 18.38
N LEU A 25 -12.28 -15.31 18.15
CA LEU A 25 -12.93 -16.15 17.13
C LEU A 25 -13.86 -17.21 17.73
N GLY A 26 -14.09 -17.21 19.05
CA GLY A 26 -14.94 -18.18 19.73
C GLY A 26 -16.39 -18.20 19.22
N ASP A 27 -16.91 -17.05 18.78
CA ASP A 27 -18.25 -16.93 18.18
C ASP A 27 -18.26 -17.15 16.65
N VAL A 28 -17.08 -17.32 16.04
CA VAL A 28 -16.91 -17.48 14.59
C VAL A 28 -16.62 -18.95 14.23
N ALA A 29 -15.80 -19.64 15.01
CA ALA A 29 -15.32 -20.98 14.71
C ALA A 29 -15.93 -22.04 15.64
N ASP A 30 -16.45 -23.12 15.06
CA ASP A 30 -16.99 -24.25 15.82
C ASP A 30 -15.91 -25.05 16.58
N ALA A 31 -14.66 -25.00 16.11
CA ALA A 31 -13.53 -25.72 16.69
C ALA A 31 -12.20 -25.06 16.33
N PHE A 32 -11.19 -25.30 17.18
CA PHE A 32 -9.83 -24.78 17.01
C PHE A 32 -8.82 -25.91 16.90
N LEU A 33 -7.97 -25.86 15.88
CA LEU A 33 -6.79 -26.72 15.74
C LEU A 33 -5.53 -25.88 15.95
N MET A 34 -4.87 -26.06 17.09
CA MET A 34 -3.73 -25.25 17.53
C MET A 34 -2.50 -26.12 17.83
N HIS A 35 -1.35 -25.47 18.05
CA HIS A 35 -0.11 -26.12 18.46
C HIS A 35 0.66 -25.28 19.48
N ASP A 36 1.68 -25.87 20.09
CA ASP A 36 2.55 -25.27 21.11
C ASP A 36 3.79 -24.55 20.54
N ARG A 37 4.04 -24.66 19.23
CA ARG A 37 5.06 -23.86 18.56
C ARG A 37 4.59 -22.40 18.43
N GLU A 38 5.20 -21.48 19.16
CA GLU A 38 4.83 -20.06 19.08
C GLU A 38 5.05 -19.49 17.67
N ILE A 39 4.08 -18.73 17.17
CA ILE A 39 4.20 -17.95 15.94
C ILE A 39 4.62 -16.53 16.33
N TYR A 40 5.91 -16.25 16.19
CA TYR A 40 6.49 -14.97 16.62
C TYR A 40 5.96 -13.76 15.82
N ARG A 41 5.66 -13.95 14.53
CA ARG A 41 5.09 -12.91 13.66
C ARG A 41 3.96 -13.46 12.82
N GLN A 42 2.86 -12.74 12.79
CA GLN A 42 1.80 -12.94 11.81
C GLN A 42 2.31 -12.52 10.43
N VAL A 43 2.03 -13.34 9.42
CA VAL A 43 2.32 -13.05 8.02
C VAL A 43 1.21 -13.68 7.20
N ASP A 44 0.49 -12.85 6.45
CA ASP A 44 -0.56 -13.32 5.55
C ASP A 44 -0.05 -14.25 4.45
N ASP A 45 -0.97 -15.00 3.87
CA ASP A 45 -0.71 -15.75 2.64
C ASP A 45 -0.44 -14.79 1.48
N SER A 46 0.62 -15.07 0.71
CA SER A 46 0.86 -14.38 -0.56
C SER A 46 -0.19 -14.77 -1.58
N ILE A 47 -0.59 -13.81 -2.42
CA ILE A 47 -1.55 -14.02 -3.50
C ILE A 47 -0.85 -13.71 -4.82
N VAL A 48 -0.82 -14.70 -5.71
CA VAL A 48 -0.26 -14.58 -7.06
C VAL A 48 -1.38 -14.82 -8.06
N HIS A 49 -1.50 -13.93 -9.04
CA HIS A 49 -2.38 -14.07 -10.18
C HIS A 49 -1.57 -14.28 -11.45
N PHE A 50 -2.09 -15.01 -12.44
CA PHE A 50 -1.41 -15.19 -13.71
C PHE A 50 -2.10 -14.35 -14.77
N VAL A 51 -1.33 -13.47 -15.42
CA VAL A 51 -1.78 -12.64 -16.55
C VAL A 51 -0.85 -12.94 -17.71
N ASP A 52 -1.40 -13.36 -18.85
CA ASP A 52 -0.62 -13.79 -20.03
C ASP A 52 0.51 -14.77 -19.67
N GLU A 53 0.18 -15.79 -18.86
CA GLU A 53 1.11 -16.81 -18.34
C GLU A 53 2.24 -16.28 -17.43
N GLN A 54 2.25 -14.98 -17.12
CA GLN A 54 3.23 -14.37 -16.21
C GLN A 54 2.64 -14.23 -14.80
N PRO A 55 3.42 -14.54 -13.75
CA PRO A 55 2.98 -14.34 -12.37
C PRO A 55 3.00 -12.85 -12.00
N VAL A 56 1.88 -12.37 -11.46
CA VAL A 56 1.68 -11.03 -10.92
C VAL A 56 1.34 -11.15 -9.44
N LEU A 57 2.17 -10.57 -8.58
CA LEU A 57 1.93 -10.56 -7.14
C LEU A 57 0.83 -9.55 -6.81
N LEU A 58 -0.30 -10.03 -6.28
CA LEU A 58 -1.35 -9.19 -5.72
C LEU A 58 -1.12 -8.89 -4.24
N ARG A 59 -0.49 -9.83 -3.52
CA ARG A 59 -0.07 -9.67 -2.13
C ARG A 59 1.27 -10.37 -1.93
N ARG A 60 2.32 -9.60 -1.59
CA ARG A 60 3.64 -10.11 -1.23
C ARG A 60 3.72 -10.28 0.29
N ALA A 61 3.70 -11.52 0.78
CA ALA A 61 3.78 -11.83 2.20
C ALA A 61 4.51 -13.16 2.41
N ARG A 62 3.84 -14.20 2.92
CA ARG A 62 4.45 -15.52 3.22
C ARG A 62 5.15 -16.12 2.00
N GLY A 63 6.38 -16.59 2.20
CA GLY A 63 7.19 -17.20 1.15
C GLY A 63 8.03 -16.21 0.33
N TYR A 64 7.78 -14.90 0.46
CA TYR A 64 8.55 -13.86 -0.22
C TYR A 64 9.27 -12.94 0.78
N VAL A 65 8.60 -12.57 1.87
CA VAL A 65 9.17 -11.70 2.91
C VAL A 65 9.98 -12.55 3.92
N PRO A 66 11.15 -12.08 4.39
CA PRO A 66 11.77 -10.77 4.16
C PRO A 66 12.86 -10.78 3.07
N SER A 67 12.73 -11.61 2.02
CA SER A 67 13.72 -11.61 0.94
C SER A 67 13.75 -10.24 0.23
N PRO A 68 14.92 -9.59 0.12
CA PRO A 68 15.03 -8.31 -0.55
C PRO A 68 14.77 -8.42 -2.05
N ILE A 69 14.36 -7.31 -2.65
CA ILE A 69 14.46 -7.07 -4.08
C ILE A 69 15.80 -6.39 -4.32
N PHE A 70 16.63 -6.95 -5.20
CA PHE A 70 17.96 -6.40 -5.47
C PHE A 70 17.92 -5.39 -6.61
N THR A 71 18.61 -4.26 -6.42
CA THR A 71 18.83 -3.24 -7.45
C THR A 71 20.24 -3.36 -8.03
N GLU A 72 20.47 -2.79 -9.22
CA GLU A 72 21.81 -2.78 -9.82
C GLU A 72 22.75 -1.81 -9.09
N GLU A 73 22.21 -0.68 -8.63
CA GLU A 73 22.97 0.35 -7.93
C GLU A 73 22.71 0.33 -6.42
N ASN A 74 23.73 0.73 -5.66
CA ASN A 74 23.60 0.97 -4.23
C ASN A 74 22.93 2.32 -3.96
N CYS A 75 21.98 2.35 -3.04
CA CYS A 75 21.51 3.61 -2.46
C CYS A 75 22.67 4.29 -1.71
N ARG A 76 22.73 5.63 -1.81
CA ARG A 76 23.79 6.42 -1.16
C ARG A 76 23.59 6.56 0.35
N GLN A 77 22.35 6.43 0.78
CA GLN A 77 21.87 6.60 2.14
C GLN A 77 20.79 5.55 2.39
N ASP A 78 20.66 5.10 3.62
CA ASP A 78 19.57 4.25 4.04
C ASP A 78 18.27 5.05 3.96
N ILE A 79 17.25 4.45 3.36
CA ILE A 79 15.96 5.09 3.12
C ILE A 79 14.87 4.27 3.79
N PHE A 80 13.93 4.94 4.45
CA PHE A 80 12.66 4.34 4.86
C PHE A 80 11.54 4.91 3.99
N ALA A 81 10.82 4.05 3.27
CA ALA A 81 9.62 4.42 2.52
C ALA A 81 8.38 3.90 3.27
N ALA A 82 7.52 4.82 3.71
CA ALA A 82 6.37 4.52 4.57
C ALA A 82 5.21 3.82 3.84
N GLY A 83 5.12 3.95 2.52
CA GLY A 83 4.00 3.45 1.72
C GLY A 83 2.72 4.28 1.85
N ALA A 84 1.62 3.76 1.31
CA ALA A 84 0.27 4.34 1.40
C ALA A 84 -0.52 3.73 2.57
N ASP A 85 -1.67 4.27 2.96
CA ASP A 85 -2.45 3.73 4.10
C ASP A 85 -3.20 2.42 3.77
N LEU A 86 -3.75 2.32 2.57
CA LEU A 86 -4.49 1.13 2.15
C LEU A 86 -3.55 0.05 1.61
N LYS A 87 -3.75 -1.19 2.07
CA LYS A 87 -2.92 -2.35 1.70
C LYS A 87 -1.43 -2.08 1.90
N ASN A 88 -1.10 -1.37 2.97
CA ASN A 88 0.23 -0.84 3.24
C ASN A 88 1.31 -1.94 3.17
N THR A 89 2.42 -1.54 2.58
CA THR A 89 3.74 -2.12 2.82
C THR A 89 4.73 -0.97 2.96
N PHE A 90 5.60 -1.03 3.95
CA PHE A 90 6.76 -0.13 4.00
C PHE A 90 7.98 -0.81 3.37
N CYS A 91 9.02 -0.03 3.07
CA CYS A 91 10.25 -0.55 2.51
C CYS A 91 11.46 0.14 3.14
N PHE A 92 12.50 -0.64 3.42
CA PHE A 92 13.83 -0.09 3.68
C PHE A 92 14.72 -0.26 2.45
N ALA A 93 15.43 0.80 2.05
CA ALA A 93 16.51 0.69 1.09
C ALA A 93 17.85 0.77 1.83
N LYS A 94 18.73 -0.23 1.64
CA LYS A 94 20.09 -0.26 2.19
C LYS A 94 21.02 -0.93 1.19
N GLN A 95 22.09 -0.25 0.81
CA GLN A 95 22.96 -0.68 -0.29
C GLN A 95 22.11 -0.97 -1.54
N ASN A 96 22.23 -2.15 -2.17
CA ASN A 96 21.45 -2.54 -3.33
C ASN A 96 20.19 -3.37 -2.97
N GLN A 97 19.68 -3.25 -1.74
CA GLN A 97 18.56 -4.04 -1.26
C GLN A 97 17.35 -3.15 -0.98
N LEU A 98 16.21 -3.52 -1.55
CA LEU A 98 14.89 -3.03 -1.19
C LEU A 98 14.19 -4.11 -0.35
N ILE A 99 14.07 -3.84 0.95
CA ILE A 99 13.51 -4.75 1.94
C ILE A 99 12.07 -4.32 2.21
N CYS A 100 11.15 -4.80 1.39
CA CYS A 100 9.72 -4.60 1.59
C CYS A 100 9.20 -5.43 2.76
N SER A 101 8.32 -4.84 3.57
CA SER A 101 7.56 -5.55 4.60
C SER A 101 6.61 -6.57 3.98
N GLU A 102 6.05 -7.42 4.85
CA GLU A 102 4.81 -8.12 4.56
C GLU A 102 3.67 -7.13 4.32
N HIS A 103 2.57 -7.65 3.77
CA HIS A 103 1.31 -6.93 3.74
C HIS A 103 0.87 -6.59 5.16
N ILE A 104 0.79 -5.29 5.45
CA ILE A 104 0.41 -4.79 6.77
C ILE A 104 -1.10 -4.65 6.89
N GLY A 105 -1.77 -4.10 5.86
CA GLY A 105 -3.22 -3.93 5.84
C GLY A 105 -3.65 -2.48 5.69
N ASP A 106 -4.81 -2.13 6.26
CA ASP A 106 -5.34 -0.76 6.30
C ASP A 106 -4.87 -0.05 7.58
N LEU A 107 -4.07 1.01 7.44
CA LEU A 107 -3.52 1.72 8.59
C LEU A 107 -4.55 2.49 9.41
N GLU A 108 -5.77 2.73 8.89
CA GLU A 108 -6.84 3.38 9.68
C GLU A 108 -7.30 2.51 10.87
N ASP A 109 -7.11 1.20 10.80
CA ASP A 109 -7.34 0.31 11.92
C ASP A 109 -6.20 0.42 12.96
N ALA A 110 -6.60 0.58 14.23
CA ALA A 110 -5.64 0.79 15.30
C ALA A 110 -4.73 -0.42 15.53
N GLU A 111 -5.24 -1.66 15.44
CA GLU A 111 -4.43 -2.87 15.61
C GLU A 111 -3.44 -3.02 14.46
N VAL A 112 -3.88 -2.74 13.23
CA VAL A 112 -3.01 -2.71 12.04
C VAL A 112 -1.91 -1.64 12.19
N TYR A 113 -2.25 -0.44 12.68
CA TYR A 113 -1.25 0.61 12.89
C TYR A 113 -0.22 0.25 13.97
N HIS A 114 -0.62 -0.40 15.06
CA HIS A 114 0.34 -0.94 16.04
C HIS A 114 1.22 -2.03 15.43
N HIS A 115 0.66 -2.90 14.59
CA HIS A 115 1.41 -3.90 13.85
C HIS A 115 2.44 -3.24 12.92
N TYR A 116 2.04 -2.21 12.17
CA TYR A 116 2.92 -1.41 11.32
C TYR A 116 4.15 -0.90 12.08
N ILE A 117 3.96 -0.19 13.19
CA ILE A 117 5.07 0.36 14.00
C ILE A 117 6.00 -0.75 14.50
N ASN A 118 5.43 -1.84 15.02
CA ASN A 118 6.21 -2.97 15.53
C ASN A 118 7.02 -3.65 14.42
N SER A 119 6.42 -3.82 13.24
CA SER A 119 7.07 -4.41 12.05
C SER A 119 8.22 -3.54 11.54
N ILE A 120 8.07 -2.22 11.54
CA ILE A 120 9.14 -1.26 11.18
C ILE A 120 10.32 -1.44 12.11
N GLU A 121 10.10 -1.35 13.43
CA GLU A 121 11.18 -1.45 14.41
C GLU A 121 11.86 -2.82 14.37
N HIS A 122 11.10 -3.89 14.13
CA HIS A 122 11.67 -5.21 13.97
C HIS A 122 12.56 -5.31 12.73
N LEU A 123 12.06 -4.93 11.55
CA LEU A 123 12.83 -5.05 10.30
C LEU A 123 14.03 -4.09 10.28
N ARG A 124 13.88 -2.89 10.85
CA ARG A 124 14.98 -1.93 11.02
C ARG A 124 16.12 -2.52 11.84
N LYS A 125 15.81 -3.19 12.96
CA LYS A 125 16.82 -3.87 13.80
C LYS A 125 17.40 -5.10 13.12
N LEU A 126 16.56 -5.92 12.48
CA LEU A 126 16.97 -7.16 11.83
C LEU A 126 17.98 -6.92 10.69
N PHE A 127 17.77 -5.86 9.91
CA PHE A 127 18.63 -5.49 8.79
C PHE A 127 19.62 -4.36 9.13
N GLU A 128 19.65 -3.92 10.39
CA GLU A 128 20.51 -2.86 10.91
C GLU A 128 20.43 -1.58 10.05
N VAL A 129 19.22 -1.19 9.67
CA VAL A 129 18.99 0.00 8.81
C VAL A 129 18.95 1.25 9.69
N GLU A 130 19.64 2.31 9.27
CA GLU A 130 19.63 3.61 9.94
C GLU A 130 19.18 4.71 8.98
N PRO A 131 17.86 4.85 8.72
CA PRO A 131 17.36 5.72 7.67
C PRO A 131 17.74 7.19 7.86
N GLN A 132 18.48 7.76 6.91
CA GLN A 132 18.74 9.21 6.87
C GLN A 132 17.72 9.96 6.01
N VAL A 133 17.04 9.24 5.12
CA VAL A 133 15.97 9.76 4.26
C VAL A 133 14.68 8.99 4.55
N VAL A 134 13.57 9.72 4.62
CA VAL A 134 12.24 9.15 4.73
C VAL A 134 11.42 9.56 3.51
N ALA A 135 10.81 8.58 2.84
CA ALA A 135 9.89 8.79 1.74
C ALA A 135 8.45 8.50 2.19
N CYS A 136 7.51 9.36 1.83
CA CYS A 136 6.09 9.19 2.13
C CYS A 136 5.22 9.59 0.94
N ASP A 137 3.95 9.21 0.97
CA ASP A 137 2.98 9.70 0.00
C ASP A 137 2.83 11.23 0.10
N LEU A 138 2.33 11.85 -0.98
CA LEU A 138 1.97 13.26 -1.01
C LEU A 138 0.71 13.54 -0.16
N HIS A 139 -0.12 12.53 0.09
CA HIS A 139 -1.34 12.67 0.88
C HIS A 139 -1.02 13.07 2.33
N PRO A 140 -1.37 14.29 2.79
CA PRO A 140 -1.00 14.77 4.12
C PRO A 140 -1.79 14.10 5.25
N GLY A 141 -2.97 13.56 4.93
CA GLY A 141 -3.85 12.89 5.90
C GLY A 141 -3.46 11.45 6.20
N TYR A 142 -2.54 10.85 5.45
CA TYR A 142 -2.20 9.44 5.65
C TYR A 142 -1.48 9.22 6.99
N LEU A 143 -1.83 8.15 7.69
CA LEU A 143 -1.16 7.72 8.91
C LEU A 143 0.28 7.30 8.63
N SER A 144 0.56 6.70 7.47
CA SER A 144 1.93 6.44 7.00
C SER A 144 2.74 7.74 6.83
N THR A 145 2.12 8.78 6.27
CA THR A 145 2.73 10.11 6.09
C THR A 145 2.94 10.81 7.43
N GLN A 146 1.97 10.75 8.34
CA GLN A 146 2.12 11.31 9.69
C GLN A 146 3.22 10.60 10.46
N TYR A 147 3.31 9.26 10.37
CA TYR A 147 4.39 8.49 10.95
C TYR A 147 5.75 8.93 10.40
N ALA A 148 5.88 9.05 9.08
CA ALA A 148 7.09 9.49 8.39
C ALA A 148 7.56 10.90 8.78
N LEU A 149 6.63 11.80 9.09
CA LEU A 149 6.91 13.16 9.51
C LEU A 149 7.22 13.30 11.00
N SER A 150 6.93 12.28 11.81
CA SER A 150 7.08 12.33 13.27
C SER A 150 8.54 12.40 13.77
N PRO A 151 9.54 11.70 13.19
CA PRO A 151 10.91 11.75 13.67
C PRO A 151 11.59 13.06 13.27
N THR A 152 12.33 13.66 14.20
CA THR A 152 13.14 14.84 13.91
C THR A 152 14.53 14.44 13.42
N GLY A 153 15.04 15.14 12.40
CA GLY A 153 16.43 14.98 11.92
C GLY A 153 16.61 14.21 10.62
N SER A 154 15.59 13.52 10.11
CA SER A 154 15.65 12.86 8.79
C SER A 154 15.16 13.79 7.68
N LYS A 155 15.74 13.66 6.48
CA LYS A 155 15.24 14.37 5.29
C LYS A 155 13.99 13.67 4.78
N VAL A 156 12.85 14.36 4.78
CA VAL A 156 11.59 13.81 4.26
C VAL A 156 11.39 14.19 2.79
N ILE A 157 10.97 13.22 1.97
CA ILE A 157 10.63 13.39 0.56
C ILE A 157 9.21 12.88 0.34
N SER A 158 8.30 13.78 -0.04
CA SER A 158 6.94 13.41 -0.44
C SER A 158 6.93 12.99 -1.91
N ILE A 159 6.30 11.86 -2.20
CA ILE A 159 6.24 11.25 -3.53
C ILE A 159 4.78 11.13 -3.96
N GLN A 160 4.49 11.51 -5.20
CA GLN A 160 3.14 11.42 -5.74
C GLN A 160 2.74 9.94 -5.96
N HIS A 161 1.53 9.57 -5.52
CA HIS A 161 1.03 8.19 -5.49
C HIS A 161 1.10 7.44 -6.84
N HIS A 162 0.62 8.07 -7.92
CA HIS A 162 0.58 7.46 -9.25
C HIS A 162 1.97 7.35 -9.88
N TRP A 163 2.84 8.31 -9.59
CA TRP A 163 4.24 8.24 -9.96
C TRP A 163 4.96 7.10 -9.22
N ALA A 164 4.65 6.89 -7.93
CA ALA A 164 5.18 5.76 -7.17
C ALA A 164 4.75 4.40 -7.76
N HIS A 165 3.49 4.26 -8.20
CA HIS A 165 3.03 3.06 -8.93
C HIS A 165 3.88 2.78 -10.17
N ILE A 166 4.08 3.77 -11.03
CA ILE A 166 4.90 3.60 -12.25
C ILE A 166 6.38 3.37 -11.90
N ALA A 167 6.91 4.07 -10.90
CA ALA A 167 8.28 3.91 -10.44
C ALA A 167 8.55 2.51 -9.88
N SER A 168 7.56 1.86 -9.27
CA SER A 168 7.70 0.47 -8.80
C SER A 168 7.94 -0.51 -9.96
N VAL A 169 7.23 -0.33 -11.08
CA VAL A 169 7.41 -1.13 -12.31
C VAL A 169 8.79 -0.87 -12.92
N LEU A 170 9.20 0.40 -12.98
CA LEU A 170 10.55 0.78 -13.43
C LEU A 170 11.63 0.09 -12.58
N ALA A 171 11.48 0.12 -11.25
CA ALA A 171 12.41 -0.50 -10.33
C ALA A 171 12.46 -2.03 -10.49
N GLU A 172 11.31 -2.69 -10.62
CA GLU A 172 11.23 -4.14 -10.83
C GLU A 172 11.93 -4.59 -12.12
N HIS A 173 11.85 -3.77 -13.18
CA HIS A 173 12.46 -4.06 -14.48
C HIS A 173 13.87 -3.47 -14.66
N GLY A 174 14.46 -2.84 -13.65
CA GLY A 174 15.79 -2.21 -13.76
C GLY A 174 15.85 -1.05 -14.76
N LEU A 175 14.73 -0.36 -14.98
CA LEU A 175 14.62 0.76 -15.91
C LEU A 175 14.67 2.09 -15.16
N SER A 176 15.34 3.10 -15.74
CA SER A 176 15.35 4.47 -15.21
C SER A 176 14.35 5.40 -15.89
N GLY A 177 13.83 5.02 -17.06
CA GLY A 177 12.94 5.84 -17.89
C GLY A 177 13.66 6.76 -18.88
N PRO A 178 12.95 7.72 -19.53
CA PRO A 178 11.52 7.96 -19.38
C PRO A 178 10.66 6.88 -20.05
N VAL A 179 9.49 6.60 -19.48
CA VAL A 179 8.44 5.75 -20.05
C VAL A 179 7.11 6.48 -20.10
N ILE A 180 6.20 6.00 -20.93
CA ILE A 180 4.78 6.31 -20.79
C ILE A 180 4.19 5.27 -19.83
N GLY A 181 3.69 5.72 -18.69
CA GLY A 181 2.98 4.86 -17.74
C GLY A 181 1.52 5.28 -17.60
N LEU A 182 0.66 4.26 -17.51
CA LEU A 182 -0.76 4.42 -17.21
C LEU A 182 -0.98 3.94 -15.77
N ALA A 183 -1.36 4.85 -14.88
CA ALA A 183 -1.70 4.53 -13.50
C ALA A 183 -3.21 4.65 -13.33
N ALA A 184 -3.90 3.52 -13.17
CA ALA A 184 -5.34 3.46 -12.95
C ALA A 184 -5.62 2.77 -11.61
N ASP A 185 -6.02 3.55 -10.61
CA ASP A 185 -6.32 3.10 -9.26
C ASP A 185 -7.71 3.60 -8.80
N GLY A 186 -7.99 3.50 -7.50
CA GLY A 186 -9.21 4.05 -6.93
C GLY A 186 -9.10 5.55 -6.68
N THR A 187 -8.18 5.94 -5.81
CA THR A 187 -7.97 7.33 -5.39
C THR A 187 -6.52 7.54 -4.99
N GLY A 188 -5.87 8.54 -5.57
CA GLY A 188 -4.58 9.04 -5.11
C GLY A 188 -4.56 10.57 -5.02
N TYR A 189 -3.75 11.10 -4.10
CA TYR A 189 -3.65 12.55 -3.90
C TYR A 189 -2.92 13.21 -5.08
N GLY A 190 -3.62 14.09 -5.78
CA GLY A 190 -3.08 14.85 -6.89
C GLY A 190 -2.18 16.00 -6.44
N THR A 191 -1.21 16.37 -7.26
CA THR A 191 -0.35 17.55 -7.01
C THR A 191 -1.12 18.88 -7.07
N ASP A 192 -2.32 18.86 -7.66
CA ASP A 192 -3.25 19.98 -7.76
C ASP A 192 -4.31 20.00 -6.64
N GLY A 193 -4.17 19.12 -5.63
CA GLY A 193 -5.12 18.99 -4.52
C GLY A 193 -6.43 18.30 -4.91
N THR A 194 -6.50 17.70 -6.10
CA THR A 194 -7.65 16.90 -6.54
C THR A 194 -7.39 15.41 -6.35
N ILE A 195 -8.42 14.58 -6.57
CA ILE A 195 -8.29 13.12 -6.56
C ILE A 195 -7.92 12.67 -7.97
N TRP A 196 -6.78 12.00 -8.09
CA TRP A 196 -6.37 11.28 -9.29
C TRP A 196 -6.83 9.83 -9.18
N GLY A 197 -6.94 9.15 -10.33
CA GLY A 197 -7.29 7.73 -10.36
C GLY A 197 -7.20 7.07 -11.74
N CYS A 198 -6.91 7.83 -12.79
CA CYS A 198 -6.62 7.28 -14.11
C CYS A 198 -5.80 8.28 -14.90
N GLU A 199 -4.48 8.08 -14.84
CA GLU A 199 -3.48 9.07 -15.20
C GLU A 199 -2.49 8.50 -16.23
N CYS A 200 -2.20 9.29 -17.26
CA CYS A 200 -1.14 9.03 -18.22
C CYS A 200 0.04 9.94 -17.90
N LEU A 201 1.16 9.34 -17.47
CA LEU A 201 2.37 10.05 -17.06
C LEU A 201 3.53 9.71 -18.00
N ILE A 202 4.35 10.71 -18.35
CA ILE A 202 5.72 10.50 -18.82
C ILE A 202 6.58 10.49 -17.56
N ALA A 203 7.13 9.33 -17.18
CA ALA A 203 7.78 9.13 -15.88
C ALA A 203 9.17 8.51 -16.00
N SER A 204 10.07 8.96 -15.13
CA SER A 204 11.37 8.34 -14.82
C SER A 204 11.46 8.11 -13.32
N LEU A 205 12.55 7.53 -12.82
CA LEU A 205 12.78 7.44 -11.36
C LEU A 205 13.04 8.81 -10.69
N GLU A 206 13.26 9.88 -11.45
CA GLU A 206 13.60 11.20 -10.92
C GLU A 206 12.48 12.24 -11.04
N LYS A 207 11.59 12.08 -12.03
CA LYS A 207 10.53 13.04 -12.32
C LYS A 207 9.38 12.41 -13.08
N PHE A 208 8.26 13.13 -13.11
CA PHE A 208 7.14 12.80 -13.96
C PHE A 208 6.48 14.06 -14.54
N GLU A 209 5.80 13.89 -15.66
CA GLU A 209 4.91 14.87 -16.28
C GLU A 209 3.56 14.20 -16.58
N ARG A 210 2.47 14.79 -16.10
CA ARG A 210 1.12 14.32 -16.40
C ARG A 210 0.65 14.91 -17.72
N PHE A 211 0.35 14.06 -18.69
CA PHE A 211 -0.04 14.49 -20.04
C PHE A 211 -1.47 14.07 -20.45
N GLY A 212 -2.12 13.20 -19.67
CA GLY A 212 -3.50 12.82 -19.91
C GLY A 212 -4.16 12.27 -18.64
N HIS A 213 -5.48 12.46 -18.52
CA HIS A 213 -6.26 11.94 -17.41
C HIS A 213 -7.77 11.91 -17.74
N LEU A 214 -8.55 11.17 -16.95
CA LEU A 214 -10.01 11.25 -17.02
C LEU A 214 -10.51 12.63 -16.57
N ALA A 215 -11.47 13.18 -17.30
CA ALA A 215 -12.01 14.51 -16.98
C ALA A 215 -12.69 14.52 -15.60
N TYR A 216 -12.22 15.40 -14.71
CA TYR A 216 -12.75 15.52 -13.33
C TYR A 216 -14.26 15.69 -13.26
N TYR A 217 -14.86 15.10 -12.25
CA TYR A 217 -16.28 15.24 -11.94
C TYR A 217 -16.47 15.42 -10.42
N PRO A 218 -17.51 16.13 -9.98
CA PRO A 218 -17.72 16.39 -8.55
C PRO A 218 -18.13 15.12 -7.80
N LEU A 219 -17.30 14.66 -6.87
CA LEU A 219 -17.58 13.47 -6.08
C LEU A 219 -18.24 13.82 -4.74
N ALA A 220 -19.57 13.68 -4.66
CA ALA A 220 -20.32 14.05 -3.46
C ALA A 220 -20.24 12.96 -2.36
N GLY A 221 -19.73 13.34 -1.19
CA GLY A 221 -19.73 12.48 0.00
C GLY A 221 -18.36 11.91 0.42
N ALA A 222 -17.25 12.40 -0.17
CA ALA A 222 -15.90 11.97 0.16
C ALA A 222 -15.80 10.43 0.16
N ASP A 223 -15.34 9.82 1.26
CA ASP A 223 -15.14 8.37 1.39
C ASP A 223 -16.44 7.57 1.25
N LYS A 224 -17.62 8.18 1.43
CA LYS A 224 -18.88 7.48 1.14
C LYS A 224 -19.00 7.13 -0.34
N ALA A 225 -18.36 7.89 -1.23
CA ALA A 225 -18.44 7.64 -2.66
C ALA A 225 -17.68 6.38 -3.11
N SER A 226 -16.70 5.90 -2.33
CA SER A 226 -16.05 4.61 -2.60
C SER A 226 -16.91 3.41 -2.16
N LYS A 227 -17.82 3.61 -1.19
CA LYS A 227 -18.74 2.58 -0.66
C LYS A 227 -20.12 2.59 -1.34
N GLU A 228 -20.60 3.76 -1.73
CA GLU A 228 -21.92 3.97 -2.32
C GLU A 228 -21.78 4.34 -3.81
N ALA A 229 -21.68 3.32 -4.68
CA ALA A 229 -21.47 3.49 -6.12
C ALA A 229 -22.50 4.39 -6.84
N ILE A 230 -23.69 4.59 -6.24
CA ILE A 230 -24.69 5.55 -6.74
C ILE A 230 -24.17 6.99 -6.76
N ARG A 231 -23.28 7.37 -5.83
CA ARG A 231 -22.72 8.73 -5.73
C ARG A 231 -21.90 9.13 -6.96
N PRO A 232 -20.84 8.39 -7.36
CA PRO A 232 -20.13 8.71 -8.60
C PRO A 232 -21.03 8.56 -9.82
N ALA A 233 -21.91 7.55 -9.86
CA ALA A 233 -22.83 7.35 -10.98
C ALA A 233 -23.75 8.57 -11.23
N LEU A 234 -24.40 9.09 -10.18
CA LEU A 234 -25.25 10.28 -10.28
C LEU A 234 -24.46 11.51 -10.73
N SER A 235 -23.21 11.68 -10.25
CA SER A 235 -22.39 12.80 -10.70
C SER A 235 -22.02 12.70 -12.18
N LEU A 236 -21.68 11.50 -12.65
CA LEU A 236 -21.33 11.28 -14.05
C LEU A 236 -22.56 11.49 -14.94
N LEU A 237 -23.71 10.95 -14.56
CA LEU A 237 -24.98 11.17 -15.27
C LEU A 237 -25.35 12.66 -15.32
N LYS A 238 -25.26 13.37 -14.20
CA LYS A 238 -25.51 14.81 -14.16
C LYS A 238 -24.52 15.60 -15.03
N LYS A 239 -23.25 15.21 -15.07
CA LYS A 239 -22.23 15.83 -15.93
C LYS A 239 -22.53 15.61 -17.42
N THR A 240 -23.02 14.42 -17.78
CA THR A 240 -23.34 14.06 -19.17
C THR A 240 -24.66 14.67 -19.66
N TYR A 241 -25.72 14.62 -18.86
CA TYR A 241 -27.08 15.05 -19.26
C TYR A 241 -27.44 16.47 -18.80
N GLY A 242 -26.64 17.10 -17.95
CA GLY A 242 -26.85 18.48 -17.51
C GLY A 242 -28.22 18.69 -16.84
N SER A 243 -28.99 19.67 -17.34
CA SER A 243 -30.33 20.02 -16.83
C SER A 243 -31.42 19.00 -17.17
N GLU A 244 -31.16 18.06 -18.08
CA GLU A 244 -32.13 17.01 -18.44
C GLU A 244 -32.15 15.85 -17.43
N PHE A 245 -31.17 15.81 -16.52
CA PHE A 245 -31.08 14.80 -15.48
C PHE A 245 -31.96 15.15 -14.28
N ASN A 246 -33.05 14.39 -14.09
CA ASN A 246 -33.91 14.44 -12.91
C ASN A 246 -33.72 13.17 -12.07
N VAL A 247 -33.54 13.33 -10.75
CA VAL A 247 -33.36 12.24 -9.77
C VAL A 247 -34.72 11.77 -9.26
#